data_AF-A0A919D7R5-F1
#
_entry.id   AF-A0A919D7R5-F1
#
_cell.length_a   1.000
_cell.length_b   1.000
_cell.length_c   1.000
_cell.angle_alpha   90.00
_cell.angle_beta   90.00
_cell.angle_gamma   90.00
#
_symmetry.space_group_name_H-M   'P 1'
#
loop_
_entity.id
_entity.type
_entity.pdbx_description
1 polymer ?
#
loop_
_entity_poly.entity_id
_entity_poly.type
_entity_poly.pdbx_seq_one_letter_code
_entity_poly.pdbx_strand_id
1 'polypeptide(L)' 'MRQAVDTARRQGLQKDLRTLAANIRADAEGRYAGAEPGWQAGVEWTLLWIESTASQLTEGRP' A
#
# COMPACT_ATOMS: atom_id res chain seq x y z
N MET A 1 -16.69 8.62 -8.13
CA MET A 1 -15.84 7.98 -7.09
C MET A 1 -16.45 6.72 -6.50
N ARG A 2 -17.70 6.71 -6.02
CA ARG A 2 -18.32 5.53 -5.36
C ARG A 2 -18.28 4.23 -6.21
N GLN A 3 -18.67 4.29 -7.48
CA GLN A 3 -18.60 3.15 -8.41
C GLN A 3 -17.18 2.58 -8.59
N ALA A 4 -16.16 3.43 -8.62
CA ALA A 4 -14.77 2.98 -8.75
C ALA A 4 -14.30 2.24 -7.49
N VAL A 5 -14.67 2.74 -6.31
CA VAL A 5 -14.39 2.09 -5.02
C VAL A 5 -15.12 0.75 -4.91
N ASP A 6 -16.38 0.67 -5.35
CA ASP A 6 -17.13 -0.59 -5.34
C ASP A 6 -16.53 -1.63 -6.30
N THR A 7 -16.07 -1.18 -7.48
CA THR A 7 -15.34 -2.05 -8.42
C THR A 7 -14.01 -2.50 -7.83
N ALA A 8 -13.25 -1.61 -7.20
CA ALA A 8 -12.01 -1.94 -6.52
C ALA A 8 -12.20 -3.01 -5.44
N ARG A 9 -13.30 -2.91 -4.67
CA ARG A 9 -13.69 -3.92 -3.69
C ARG A 9 -14.03 -5.26 -4.34
N ARG A 10 -14.87 -5.27 -5.37
CA ARG A 10 -15.25 -6.48 -6.10
C ARG A 10 -14.06 -7.18 -6.74
N GLN A 11 -13.09 -6.42 -7.22
CA GLN A 11 -11.86 -6.95 -7.80
C GLN A 11 -10.84 -7.41 -6.75
N GLY A 12 -11.08 -7.16 -5.46
CA GLY A 12 -10.17 -7.55 -4.40
C GLY A 12 -8.87 -6.75 -4.37
N LEU A 13 -8.86 -5.51 -4.90
CA LEU A 13 -7.65 -4.67 -4.99
C LEU A 13 -6.97 -4.42 -3.63
N GLN A 14 -7.72 -4.52 -2.53
CA GLN A 14 -7.16 -4.55 -1.17
C GLN A 14 -6.06 -5.62 -1.01
N LYS A 15 -6.24 -6.82 -1.55
CA LYS A 15 -5.28 -7.92 -1.46
C LYS A 15 -4.04 -7.64 -2.32
N ASP A 16 -4.24 -7.10 -3.51
CA ASP A 16 -3.15 -6.74 -4.42
C ASP A 16 -2.31 -5.61 -3.83
N LEU A 17 -2.95 -4.60 -3.23
CA LEU A 17 -2.27 -3.52 -2.51
C LEU A 17 -1.45 -4.03 -1.32
N ARG A 18 -1.97 -4.98 -0.53
CA ARG A 18 -1.18 -5.59 0.56
C ARG A 18 0.00 -6.39 0.05
N THR A 19 -0.18 -7.10 -1.07
CA THR A 19 0.93 -7.82 -1.72
C THR A 19 1.99 -6.85 -2.21
N LEU A 20 1.58 -5.74 -2.82
CA LEU A 20 2.49 -4.67 -3.24
C LEU A 20 3.27 -4.09 -2.05
N ALA A 21 2.60 -3.78 -0.94
CA ALA A 21 3.26 -3.27 0.26
C ALA A 21 4.30 -4.26 0.82
N ALA A 22 3.99 -5.56 0.85
CA ALA A 22 4.93 -6.59 1.27
C ALA A 22 6.17 -6.65 0.34
N ASN A 23 5.96 -6.59 -0.97
CA ASN A 23 7.05 -6.59 -1.95
C ASN A 23 7.95 -5.36 -1.84
N ILE A 24 7.36 -4.17 -1.64
CA ILE A 24 8.11 -2.93 -1.43
C ILE A 24 8.95 -3.01 -0.15
N ARG A 25 8.39 -3.52 0.96
CA ARG A 25 9.14 -3.73 2.21
C ARG A 25 10.33 -4.65 1.98
N ALA A 26 10.12 -5.79 1.33
CA ALA A 26 11.17 -6.76 1.06
C ALA A 26 12.30 -6.17 0.18
N ASP A 27 11.97 -5.37 -0.85
CA ASP A 27 12.97 -4.66 -1.66
C ASP A 27 13.73 -3.61 -0.84
N ALA A 28 13.02 -2.91 0.05
CA ALA A 28 13.57 -1.79 0.80
C ALA A 28 14.44 -2.20 2.00
N GLU A 29 14.14 -3.33 2.64
CA GLU A 29 14.87 -3.83 3.82
C GLU A 29 16.38 -3.94 3.58
N GLY A 30 16.79 -4.42 2.40
CA GLY A 30 18.20 -4.53 2.03
C GLY A 30 18.89 -3.20 1.72
N ARG A 31 18.12 -2.11 1.61
CA ARG A 31 18.58 -0.81 1.13
C ARG A 31 18.58 0.27 2.22
N TYR A 32 17.81 0.10 3.30
CA TYR A 32 17.69 1.11 4.36
C TYR A 32 19.02 1.51 4.99
N ALA A 33 19.93 0.55 5.23
CA ALA A 33 21.19 0.83 5.93
C ALA A 33 22.13 1.80 5.19
N GLY A 34 21.96 1.98 3.87
CA GLY A 34 22.78 2.87 3.05
C GLY A 34 21.97 3.87 2.22
N ALA A 35 20.67 3.96 2.47
CA ALA A 35 19.81 4.88 1.73
C ALA A 35 19.86 6.28 2.33
N GLU A 36 19.76 7.29 1.45
CA GLU A 36 19.57 8.67 1.88
C GLU A 36 18.29 8.80 2.73
N PRO A 37 18.27 9.61 3.80
CA PRO A 37 17.12 9.73 4.69
C PRO A 37 15.80 10.07 3.96
N GLY A 38 15.86 10.87 2.90
CA GLY A 38 14.70 11.20 2.07
C GLY A 38 14.15 10.02 1.28
N TRP A 39 15.00 9.07 0.90
CA TRP A 39 14.57 7.84 0.22
C TRP A 39 13.79 6.94 1.18
N GLN A 40 14.31 6.71 2.39
CA GLN A 40 13.62 5.91 3.40
C GLN A 40 12.25 6.53 3.75
N ALA A 41 12.21 7.85 3.99
CA ALA A 41 10.96 8.55 4.27
C ALA A 41 9.94 8.43 3.13
N GLY A 42 10.39 8.44 1.87
CA GLY A 42 9.52 8.25 0.71
C GLY A 42 8.94 6.83 0.62
N VAL A 43 9.73 5.81 0.94
CA VAL A 43 9.25 4.42 1.02
C VAL A 43 8.21 4.28 2.13
N GLU A 44 8.51 4.76 3.34
CA GLU A 44 7.60 4.68 4.48
C GLU A 44 6.28 5.41 4.22
N TRP A 45 6.33 6.61 3.62
CA TRP A 45 5.14 7.35 3.23
C TRP A 45 4.29 6.61 2.20
N THR A 46 4.95 5.99 1.20
CA THR A 46 4.27 5.20 0.17
C THR A 46 3.58 3.98 0.78
N LEU A 47 4.26 3.26 1.68
CA LEU A 47 3.70 2.11 2.40
C LEU A 47 2.47 2.52 3.20
N LEU A 48 2.54 3.63 3.95
CA LEU A 48 1.41 4.16 4.71
C LEU A 48 0.20 4.47 3.82
N TRP A 49 0.43 5.07 2.65
CA TRP A 49 -0.64 5.38 1.71
C TRP A 49 -1.32 4.12 1.15
N ILE A 50 -0.52 3.09 0.77
CA ILE A 50 -1.03 1.81 0.28
C ILE A 50 -1.89 1.12 1.34
N GLU A 51 -1.41 1.09 2.59
CA GLU A 51 -2.10 0.43 3.70
C GLU A 51 -3.41 1.14 4.06
N SER A 52 -3.40 2.47 4.14
CA SER A 52 -4.62 3.25 4.35
C SER A 52 -5.65 3.01 3.25
N THR A 53 -5.22 2.98 1.99
CA THR A 53 -6.09 2.69 0.84
C THR A 53 -6.66 1.27 0.90
N ALA A 54 -5.84 0.28 1.23
CA ALA A 54 -6.31 -1.10 1.42
C ALA A 54 -7.32 -1.19 2.57
N SER A 55 -7.11 -0.50 3.69
CA SER A 55 -8.05 -0.46 4.82
C SER A 55 -9.40 0.15 4.41
N GLN A 56 -9.41 1.26 3.68
CA GLN A 56 -10.66 1.88 3.18
C GLN A 56 -11.45 0.95 2.22
N LEU A 57 -10.76 0.12 1.46
CA LEU A 57 -11.39 -0.92 0.63
C LEU A 57 -11.95 -2.08 1.46
N THR A 58 -11.41 -2.31 2.67
CA THR A 58 -11.89 -3.33 3.62
C THR A 58 -13.14 -2.88 4.37
N GLU A 59 -13.12 -1.65 4.88
CA GLU A 59 -14.06 -1.16 5.89
C GLU A 59 -15.44 -0.81 5.34
N GLY A 60 -15.55 -0.43 4.06
CA GLY A 60 -16.86 -0.21 3.44
C GLY A 60 -17.49 -1.48 2.88
N ARG A 61 -17.48 -2.56 3.67
CA ARG A 61 -18.31 -3.72 3.41
C ARG A 61 -19.79 -3.26 3.44
N PRO A 62 -20.67 -3.74 2.54
CA PRO A 62 -22.11 -3.57 2.72
C PRO A 62 -22.58 -4.10 4.07
#